data_AF-A0A433VFY6-F1
#
_entry.id   AF-A0A433VFY6-F1
#
_cell.length_a   1.000
_cell.length_b   1.000
_cell.length_c   1.000
_cell.angle_alpha   90.00
_cell.angle_beta   90.00
_cell.angle_gamma   90.00
#
_symmetry.space_group_name_H-M   'P 1'
#
loop_
_entity.id
_entity.type
_entity.pdbx_description
1 polymer ?
#
loop_
_entity_poly.entity_id
_entity_poly.type
_entity_poly.pdbx_seq_one_letter_code
_entity_poly.pdbx_strand_id
1 'polypeptide(L)' 'MAPLPGAEREAKAIGNLLNTKPLIGNEATKAAVLQRLPRARFIHLATNGIFDDVQGINSSIASRA' A
#
# COMPACT_ATOMS: atom_id res chain seq x y z
N MET A 1 4.85 -10.19 -14.43
CA MET A 1 4.17 -10.42 -13.15
C MET A 1 2.69 -10.63 -13.42
N ALA A 2 2.06 -11.63 -12.79
CA ALA A 2 0.62 -11.84 -12.95
C ALA A 2 -0.17 -10.82 -12.10
N PRO A 3 -1.33 -10.33 -12.59
CA PRO A 3 -2.22 -9.48 -11.80
C PRO A 3 -2.68 -10.15 -10.51
N LEU A 4 -2.90 -9.35 -9.47
CA LEU A 4 -3.34 -9.79 -8.15
C LEU A 4 -4.75 -9.28 -7.86
N PRO A 5 -5.80 -9.97 -8.38
CA PRO A 5 -7.17 -9.50 -8.23
C PRO A 5 -7.61 -9.43 -6.75
N GLY A 6 -7.01 -10.22 -5.86
CA GLY A 6 -7.21 -10.09 -4.41
C GLY A 6 -6.76 -8.74 -3.87
N ALA A 7 -5.52 -8.35 -4.18
CA ALA A 7 -4.93 -7.09 -3.74
C ALA A 7 -5.70 -5.86 -4.26
N GLU A 8 -6.12 -5.88 -5.52
CA GLU A 8 -6.93 -4.82 -6.08
C GLU A 8 -8.29 -4.69 -5.37
N ARG A 9 -8.95 -5.82 -5.06
CA ARG A 9 -10.22 -5.82 -4.31
C ARG A 9 -10.04 -5.25 -2.91
N GLU A 10 -8.99 -5.64 -2.21
CA GLU A 10 -8.68 -5.14 -0.86
C GLU A 10 -8.41 -3.63 -0.88
N ALA A 11 -7.56 -3.16 -1.79
CA ALA A 11 -7.26 -1.74 -1.93
C ALA A 11 -8.52 -0.89 -2.22
N LYS A 12 -9.44 -1.40 -3.04
CA LYS A 12 -10.74 -0.74 -3.30
C LYS A 12 -11.63 -0.73 -2.04
N ALA A 13 -11.72 -1.84 -1.32
CA ALA A 13 -12.53 -1.93 -0.11
C ALA A 13 -12.04 -0.97 0.99
N ILE A 14 -10.72 -0.94 1.22
CA ILE A 14 -10.10 -0.03 2.20
C ILE A 14 -10.20 1.42 1.74
N GLY A 15 -10.02 1.70 0.45
CA GLY A 15 -10.21 3.03 -0.12
C GLY A 15 -11.61 3.58 0.14
N ASN A 16 -12.64 2.75 -0.07
CA ASN A 16 -14.03 3.10 0.23
C ASN A 16 -14.25 3.34 1.74
N LEU A 17 -13.73 2.45 2.59
CA LEU A 17 -13.87 2.56 4.04
C LEU A 17 -13.24 3.85 4.59
N LEU A 18 -12.09 4.25 4.04
CA LEU A 18 -11.32 5.42 4.49
C LEU A 18 -11.58 6.68 3.66
N ASN A 19 -12.57 6.63 2.75
CA ASN A 19 -12.93 7.71 1.83
C ASN A 19 -11.71 8.31 1.10
N THR A 20 -10.87 7.45 0.54
CA THR A 20 -9.64 7.83 -0.18
C THR A 20 -9.52 7.09 -1.49
N LYS A 21 -8.92 7.73 -2.50
CA LYS A 21 -8.65 7.09 -3.79
C LYS A 21 -7.37 6.23 -3.68
N PRO A 22 -7.46 4.89 -3.71
CA PRO A 22 -6.26 4.04 -3.70
C PRO A 22 -5.44 4.22 -4.98
N LEU A 23 -4.13 3.97 -4.90
CA LEU A 23 -3.26 3.82 -6.07
C LEU A 23 -3.24 2.35 -6.47
N ILE A 24 -3.67 2.02 -7.70
CA ILE A 24 -3.85 0.65 -8.18
C ILE A 24 -3.14 0.48 -9.53
N GLY A 25 -2.55 -0.69 -9.77
CA GLY A 25 -1.92 -1.03 -11.04
C GLY A 25 -0.85 -0.01 -11.44
N ASN A 26 -0.94 0.52 -12.66
CA ASN A 26 0.03 1.48 -13.20
C ASN A 26 0.04 2.83 -12.46
N GLU A 27 -0.98 3.14 -11.66
CA GLU A 27 -0.99 4.36 -10.82
C GLU A 27 -0.12 4.21 -9.57
N ALA A 28 0.15 2.97 -9.12
CA ALA A 28 0.91 2.66 -7.90
C ALA A 28 2.44 2.79 -8.07
N THR A 29 2.89 3.92 -8.60
CA THR A 29 4.30 4.22 -8.82
C THR A 29 5.00 4.76 -7.56
N LYS A 30 6.32 4.56 -7.45
CA LYS A 30 7.15 5.14 -6.37
C LYS A 30 6.94 6.66 -6.25
N ALA A 31 6.90 7.37 -7.39
CA ALA A 31 6.69 8.82 -7.40
C ALA A 31 5.32 9.21 -6.82
N ALA A 32 4.25 8.54 -7.25
CA ALA A 32 2.90 8.81 -6.74
C ALA A 32 2.76 8.53 -5.24
N VAL A 33 3.41 7.46 -4.75
CA VAL A 33 3.44 7.13 -3.32
C VAL A 33 4.20 8.21 -2.54
N LEU A 34 5.41 8.57 -2.97
CA LEU A 34 6.24 9.58 -2.28
C LEU A 34 5.58 10.97 -2.25
N GLN A 35 4.80 11.33 -3.27
CA GLN A 35 4.03 12.58 -3.27
C GLN A 35 2.92 12.60 -2.21
N ARG A 36 2.31 11.45 -1.90
CA ARG A 36 1.21 11.34 -0.92
C ARG A 36 1.71 11.13 0.50
N LEU A 37 2.91 10.55 0.65
CA LEU A 37 3.50 10.13 1.93
C LEU A 37 3.56 11.23 3.00
N PRO A 38 3.94 12.50 2.70
CA PRO A 38 4.02 13.55 3.72
C PRO A 38 2.68 13.91 4.36
N ARG A 39 1.56 13.62 3.69
CA ARG A 39 0.19 13.91 4.16
C ARG A 39 -0.52 12.67 4.69
N ALA A 40 0.10 11.49 4.57
CA ALA A 40 -0.50 10.24 4.98
C ALA A 40 -0.37 10.05 6.50
N ARG A 41 -1.49 9.74 7.17
CA ARG A 41 -1.48 9.32 8.58
C ARG A 41 -1.24 7.82 8.76
N PHE A 42 -1.59 7.03 7.74
CA PHE A 42 -1.45 5.58 7.70
C PHE A 42 -1.31 5.15 6.23
N ILE A 43 -0.63 4.04 6.00
CA ILE A 43 -0.40 3.46 4.68
C ILE A 43 -0.85 2.00 4.72
N HIS A 44 -1.73 1.62 3.79
CA HIS A 44 -2.16 0.24 3.58
C HIS A 44 -1.61 -0.27 2.25
N LEU A 45 -0.85 -1.37 2.28
CA LEU A 45 -0.21 -1.97 1.11
C LEU A 45 -0.81 -3.35 0.85
N ALA A 46 -1.70 -3.45 -0.13
CA ALA A 46 -2.21 -4.71 -0.64
C ALA A 46 -1.33 -5.14 -1.82
N THR A 47 -0.32 -5.98 -1.57
CA THR A 47 0.62 -6.48 -2.58
C THR A 47 0.93 -7.94 -2.30
N ASN A 48 1.35 -8.72 -3.31
CA ASN A 48 2.04 -9.98 -3.01
C ASN A 48 3.38 -9.63 -2.37
N GLY A 49 3.53 -9.96 -1.09
CA GLY A 49 4.82 -9.89 -0.43
C GLY A 49 5.81 -10.85 -1.10
N ILE A 50 7.00 -10.37 -1.40
CA ILE A 50 8.18 -11.23 -1.27
C ILE A 50 8.51 -11.13 0.21
N PHE A 51 8.12 -12.14 0.99
CA PHE A 51 8.57 -12.28 2.36
C PHE A 51 10.07 -12.54 2.29
N ASP A 52 10.88 -11.53 2.61
CA ASP A 52 12.25 -11.76 3.04
C ASP A 52 12.16 -11.94 4.56
N ASP A 53 12.41 -13.16 5.03
CA ASP A 53 12.16 -13.64 6.42
C ASP A 53 12.90 -12.83 7.50
N VAL A 54 13.71 -11.86 7.11
CA VAL A 54 14.59 -11.09 8.00
C VAL A 54 13.94 -9.81 8.56
N GLN A 55 12.88 -9.25 7.96
CA GLN A 55 12.38 -7.90 8.34
C GLN A 55 10.85 -7.71 8.46
N GLY A 56 10.05 -8.79 8.49
CA GLY A 56 8.58 -8.72 8.38
C GLY A 56 7.85 -7.82 9.42
N ILE A 57 8.39 -7.66 10.62
CA ILE A 57 7.79 -6.81 11.68
C ILE A 57 8.21 -5.33 11.62
N ASN A 58 9.32 -5.00 10.94
CA ASN A 58 9.79 -3.61 10.79
C ASN A 58 9.24 -2.93 9.53
N SER A 59 8.77 -3.69 8.54
CA SER A 59 8.21 -3.14 7.29
C SER A 59 6.75 -2.72 7.38
N SER A 60 6.03 -3.15 8.43
CA SER A 60 4.58 -2.98 8.56
C SER A 60 4.16 -1.77 9.40
N ILE A 61 5.10 -1.04 10.02
CA ILE A 61 4.82 0.11 10.86
C ILE A 61 5.86 1.22 10.63
N ALA A 62 5.52 2.23 9.84
CA ALA A 62 6.26 3.49 9.81
C ALA A 62 5.62 4.44 10.82
N SER A 63 5.99 4.32 12.10
CA SER A 63 5.65 5.31 13.12
C SER A 63 6.69 6.42 13.12
N ARG A 64 6.25 7.66 12.92
CA ARG A 64 7.09 8.85 13.05
C ARG A 64 7.27 9.17 14.54
N ALA A 65 8.53 9.30 14.99
CA ALA A 65 8.88 10.08 16.17
C ALA A 65 8.91 11.58 15.79
#